data_AF-A0A7X0ECA9-F1
#
_entry.id   AF-A0A7X0ECA9-F1
#
_cell.length_a   1.000
_cell.length_b   1.000
_cell.length_c   1.000
_cell.angle_alpha   90.00
_cell.angle_beta   90.00
_cell.angle_gamma   90.00
#
_symmetry.space_group_name_H-M   'P 1'
#
loop_
_entity.id
_entity.type
_entity.pdbx_description
1 polymer ?
#
loop_
_entity_poly.entity_id
_entity_poly.type
_entity_poly.pdbx_seq_one_letter_code
_entity_poly.pdbx_strand_id
1 'polypeptide(L)'
;MPYLADFYPYRVSAGAEVLLPFSDVGFVTGPGDSPPNTLYERAIDVPLTETRSLTSGDTVGGYSSPSGGTITITNMDGSRNAIVGPDYRWSGRRFVLYYTDKDSPTLADFQVARTGVVDQVIGGTTITIRILDRSARFDVPATTGTFAGTGGIEGTAEMAGRGLPWAYGDVVQVSPVSLGALLIYMVDKRGFTALVWVKDGGKVLPSAGPDVATYAALAALSMSGYDYATCKALGLIRLATDTASTLIVRVQGITVSGTYVTSFPDIVRHIVTTMGDMTSGDINAASLAAFAALPGGSAALAYYHDGASDVTIRQVVDELASDVGACWGFDLLDQLYMVRFDAPADTPDYTVTDRDYTELVPQEVPRRLRNCTLGYEWHYTVLDDSSILPGAGTVPEADKPGLKAQCLWAPTATNADVAAHELLYSDVRVQTHFVNSADTEFEANRRAVVYGDWSAAYSLTMPLIPGLLPGCTVAIVDPVWVPGGSHSIVVTSVQPAGSSNLMTVTGRG
;
A
#
# COMPACT_ATOMS: atom_id res chain seq x y z
N MET A 1 4.93 2.23 -34.35
CA MET A 1 4.17 1.62 -33.25
C MET A 1 2.77 2.21 -33.23
N PRO A 2 1.78 1.51 -33.80
CA PRO A 2 0.37 1.91 -33.74
C PRO A 2 -0.24 1.78 -32.34
N TYR A 3 -1.16 2.68 -31.99
CA TYR A 3 -1.96 2.65 -30.77
C TYR A 3 -3.46 2.65 -31.07
N LEU A 4 -4.22 1.91 -30.25
CA LEU A 4 -5.69 1.94 -30.22
C LEU A 4 -6.16 2.28 -28.81
N ALA A 5 -7.22 3.05 -28.66
CA ALA A 5 -7.82 3.35 -27.37
C ALA A 5 -9.34 3.10 -27.42
N ASP A 6 -9.81 2.29 -26.49
CA ASP A 6 -11.22 2.08 -26.21
C ASP A 6 -11.62 2.87 -24.97
N PHE A 7 -12.57 3.78 -25.10
CA PHE A 7 -13.19 4.46 -23.96
C PHE A 7 -14.64 4.03 -23.79
N TYR A 8 -15.08 3.91 -22.54
CA TYR A 8 -16.43 3.46 -22.19
C TYR A 8 -17.20 4.49 -21.36
N PRO A 9 -17.42 5.73 -21.85
CA PRO A 9 -18.23 6.70 -21.12
C PRO A 9 -19.70 6.26 -21.05
N TYR A 10 -20.39 6.70 -20.01
CA TYR A 10 -21.84 6.55 -19.93
C TYR A 10 -22.52 7.67 -20.72
N ARG A 11 -23.37 7.30 -21.69
CA ARG A 11 -24.11 8.23 -22.52
C ARG A 11 -25.54 8.37 -22.01
N VAL A 12 -25.90 9.58 -21.56
CA VAL A 12 -27.17 9.86 -20.90
C VAL A 12 -28.36 9.59 -21.83
N SER A 13 -28.29 10.06 -23.08
CA SER A 13 -29.34 9.84 -24.08
C SER A 13 -29.56 8.37 -24.44
N ALA A 14 -28.53 7.53 -24.32
CA ALA A 14 -28.61 6.09 -24.59
C ALA A 14 -28.94 5.26 -23.32
N GLY A 15 -28.81 5.86 -22.13
CA GLY A 15 -29.00 5.16 -20.86
C GLY A 15 -27.97 4.06 -20.58
N ALA A 16 -26.84 4.03 -21.30
CA ALA A 16 -25.87 2.94 -21.28
C ALA A 16 -24.43 3.42 -21.48
N GLU A 17 -23.46 2.57 -21.16
CA GLU A 17 -22.08 2.74 -21.59
C GLU A 17 -21.96 2.52 -23.10
N VAL A 18 -21.18 3.37 -23.76
CA VAL A 18 -20.93 3.29 -25.20
C VAL A 18 -19.43 3.22 -25.46
N LEU A 19 -19.03 2.45 -26.47
CA LEU A 19 -17.64 2.39 -26.91
C LEU A 19 -17.31 3.62 -27.79
N LEU A 20 -16.24 4.33 -27.44
CA LEU A 20 -15.61 5.35 -28.28
C LEU A 20 -14.18 4.87 -28.65
N PRO A 21 -13.99 4.35 -29.88
CA PRO A 21 -12.71 3.82 -30.36
C PRO A 21 -11.88 4.89 -31.09
N PHE A 22 -10.62 5.06 -30.70
CA PHE A 22 -9.66 5.99 -31.33
C PHE A 22 -8.32 5.33 -31.65
N SER A 23 -7.61 5.86 -32.64
CA SER A 23 -6.27 5.40 -33.05
C SER A 23 -5.36 6.60 -33.37
N ASP A 24 -4.04 6.39 -33.36
CA ASP A 24 -3.02 7.35 -33.81
C ASP A 24 -2.77 7.32 -35.33
N VAL A 25 -2.98 6.15 -35.97
CA VAL A 25 -2.78 5.92 -37.41
C VAL A 25 -4.08 5.66 -38.17
N GLY A 26 -5.15 5.30 -37.48
CA GLY A 26 -6.42 4.85 -38.07
C GLY A 26 -6.42 3.33 -38.30
N PHE A 27 -7.49 2.67 -37.89
CA PHE A 27 -7.57 1.21 -37.94
C PHE A 27 -9.02 0.75 -38.11
N VAL A 28 -9.25 -0.42 -38.73
CA VAL A 28 -10.58 -1.02 -38.86
C VAL A 28 -10.50 -2.48 -38.48
N THR A 29 -11.33 -2.91 -37.53
CA THR A 29 -11.39 -4.31 -37.12
C THR A 29 -12.05 -5.18 -38.20
N GLY A 30 -11.64 -6.44 -38.29
CA GLY A 30 -12.21 -7.39 -39.22
C GLY A 30 -13.63 -7.87 -38.82
N PRO A 31 -14.33 -8.60 -39.70
CA PRO A 31 -15.67 -9.12 -39.40
C PRO A 31 -15.71 -10.17 -38.29
N GLY A 32 -14.60 -10.87 -38.04
CA GLY A 32 -14.48 -11.89 -36.99
C GLY A 32 -13.93 -11.34 -35.67
N ASP A 33 -13.57 -10.07 -35.62
CA ASP A 33 -13.04 -9.42 -34.42
C ASP A 33 -14.18 -8.99 -33.48
N SER A 34 -13.83 -8.69 -32.24
CA SER A 34 -14.76 -8.11 -31.26
C SER A 34 -14.20 -6.78 -30.76
N PRO A 35 -14.83 -5.64 -31.07
CA PRO A 35 -16.06 -5.49 -31.86
C PRO A 35 -15.82 -5.66 -33.39
N PRO A 36 -16.76 -6.24 -34.15
CA PRO A 36 -16.57 -6.49 -35.59
C PRO A 36 -16.78 -5.23 -36.43
N ASN A 37 -16.00 -5.07 -37.52
CA ASN A 37 -16.12 -3.97 -38.49
C ASN A 37 -16.16 -2.56 -37.87
N THR A 38 -15.42 -2.34 -36.80
CA THR A 38 -15.37 -1.09 -36.05
C THR A 38 -14.24 -0.22 -36.55
N LEU A 39 -14.56 1.03 -36.92
CA LEU A 39 -13.57 2.04 -37.28
C LEU A 39 -13.00 2.66 -36.01
N TYR A 40 -11.69 2.56 -35.84
CA TYR A 40 -10.90 3.35 -34.91
C TYR A 40 -10.43 4.60 -35.63
N GLU A 41 -11.06 5.73 -35.34
CA GLU A 41 -10.75 6.99 -36.00
C GLU A 41 -9.34 7.46 -35.64
N ARG A 42 -8.62 7.97 -36.65
CA ARG A 42 -7.30 8.59 -36.43
C ARG A 42 -7.46 9.93 -35.71
N ALA A 43 -7.35 9.90 -34.39
CA ALA A 43 -7.55 11.07 -33.56
C ALA A 43 -6.59 11.18 -32.37
N ILE A 44 -5.89 10.11 -31.98
CA ILE A 44 -4.89 10.16 -30.90
C ILE A 44 -3.70 10.98 -31.38
N ASP A 45 -3.33 12.00 -30.61
CA ASP A 45 -2.16 12.84 -30.87
C ASP A 45 -0.99 12.40 -29.97
N VAL A 46 -1.21 12.35 -28.65
CA VAL A 46 -0.29 11.77 -27.68
C VAL A 46 -0.96 10.56 -27.02
N PRO A 47 -0.45 9.33 -27.26
CA PRO A 47 -1.12 8.09 -26.85
C PRO A 47 -1.13 7.86 -25.35
N LEU A 48 -0.05 8.22 -24.65
CA LEU A 48 0.04 8.13 -23.20
C LEU A 48 1.14 9.03 -22.68
N THR A 49 0.87 9.70 -21.58
CA THR A 49 1.80 10.52 -20.80
C THR A 49 1.51 10.18 -19.35
N GLU A 50 2.46 9.60 -18.62
CA GLU A 50 2.18 9.08 -17.28
C GLU A 50 3.35 9.29 -16.32
N THR A 51 3.02 9.68 -15.08
CA THR A 51 3.97 9.76 -13.97
C THR A 51 3.69 8.65 -12.95
N ARG A 52 4.74 7.92 -12.57
CA ARG A 52 4.77 6.91 -11.52
C ARG A 52 5.99 7.16 -10.64
N SER A 53 5.85 7.13 -9.33
CA SER A 53 6.97 7.31 -8.39
C SER A 53 6.78 6.44 -7.15
N LEU A 54 7.90 5.88 -6.67
CA LEU A 54 8.03 5.18 -5.38
C LEU A 54 8.65 6.07 -4.30
N THR A 55 8.90 7.33 -4.62
CA THR A 55 9.53 8.30 -3.72
C THR A 55 8.64 9.52 -3.54
N SER A 56 8.70 10.07 -2.34
CA SER A 56 8.23 11.42 -2.03
C SER A 56 9.42 12.25 -1.56
N GLY A 57 9.93 13.13 -2.42
CA GLY A 57 11.18 13.86 -2.15
C GLY A 57 12.39 12.92 -2.11
N ASP A 58 13.27 13.12 -1.13
CA ASP A 58 14.57 12.42 -1.03
C ASP A 58 14.48 11.03 -0.37
N THR A 59 13.30 10.63 0.10
CA THR A 59 13.12 9.36 0.82
C THR A 59 12.49 8.31 -0.09
N VAL A 60 13.09 7.13 -0.11
CA VAL A 60 12.58 5.96 -0.82
C VAL A 60 11.80 5.09 0.15
N GLY A 61 10.56 4.73 -0.20
CA GLY A 61 9.70 3.88 0.63
C GLY A 61 8.51 4.62 1.23
N GLY A 62 7.45 3.87 1.51
CA GLY A 62 6.31 4.34 2.31
C GLY A 62 5.25 5.16 1.59
N TYR A 63 5.48 5.66 0.36
CA TYR A 63 4.46 6.42 -0.37
C TYR A 63 4.36 5.99 -1.83
N SER A 64 3.17 5.53 -2.24
CA SER A 64 2.81 5.44 -3.65
C SER A 64 2.14 6.75 -4.06
N SER A 65 2.83 7.57 -4.86
CA SER A 65 2.15 8.72 -5.44
C SER A 65 1.11 8.22 -6.46
N PRO A 66 -0.14 8.72 -6.45
CA PRO A 66 -1.13 8.34 -7.46
C PRO A 66 -0.54 8.47 -8.86
N SER A 67 -0.54 7.38 -9.62
CA SER A 67 -0.09 7.46 -11.00
C SER A 67 -1.20 8.09 -11.82
N GLY A 68 -0.91 9.30 -12.29
CA GLY A 68 -1.78 10.10 -13.13
C GLY A 68 -1.19 10.19 -14.52
N GLY A 69 -2.06 10.20 -15.51
CA GLY A 69 -1.64 10.37 -16.88
C GLY A 69 -2.64 11.13 -17.73
N THR A 70 -2.26 11.38 -18.97
CA THR A 70 -3.12 11.99 -19.98
C THR A 70 -3.02 11.26 -21.30
N ILE A 71 -4.15 11.16 -21.99
CA ILE A 71 -4.26 10.79 -23.40
C ILE A 71 -4.82 12.01 -24.12
N THR A 72 -4.22 12.41 -25.23
CA THR A 72 -4.68 13.58 -25.99
C THR A 72 -5.26 13.18 -27.34
N ILE A 73 -6.38 13.80 -27.68
CA ILE A 73 -7.12 13.54 -28.92
C ILE A 73 -7.29 14.85 -29.68
N THR A 74 -7.03 14.85 -30.98
CA THR A 74 -7.21 16.03 -31.83
C THR A 74 -8.68 16.41 -31.98
N ASN A 75 -8.97 17.71 -31.91
CA ASN A 75 -10.30 18.27 -32.08
C ASN A 75 -10.24 19.60 -32.86
N MET A 76 -9.30 19.71 -33.81
CA MET A 76 -9.13 20.93 -34.61
C MET A 76 -10.37 21.28 -35.45
N ASP A 77 -11.17 20.28 -35.82
CA ASP A 77 -12.40 20.43 -36.59
C ASP A 77 -13.66 20.63 -35.72
N GLY A 78 -13.52 20.55 -34.39
CA GLY A 78 -14.63 20.64 -33.43
C GLY A 78 -15.64 19.48 -33.51
N SER A 79 -15.39 18.45 -34.32
CA SER A 79 -16.31 17.32 -34.53
C SER A 79 -16.53 16.50 -33.25
N ARG A 80 -15.58 16.57 -32.31
CA ARG A 80 -15.57 15.79 -31.06
C ARG A 80 -16.06 16.60 -29.86
N ASN A 81 -16.56 17.81 -30.05
CA ASN A 81 -17.11 18.64 -28.95
C ASN A 81 -18.25 17.94 -28.19
N ALA A 82 -19.00 17.06 -28.86
CA ALA A 82 -20.09 16.31 -28.23
C ALA A 82 -19.61 15.43 -27.06
N ILE A 83 -18.40 14.88 -27.13
CA ILE A 83 -17.88 13.94 -26.11
C ILE A 83 -17.49 14.65 -24.80
N VAL A 84 -17.21 15.96 -24.87
CA VAL A 84 -16.96 16.83 -23.70
C VAL A 84 -18.29 17.35 -23.13
N GLY A 85 -19.37 17.28 -23.91
CA GLY A 85 -20.67 17.82 -23.58
C GLY A 85 -21.43 17.04 -22.49
N PRO A 86 -22.58 17.57 -22.05
CA PRO A 86 -23.35 17.00 -20.95
C PRO A 86 -24.06 15.67 -21.28
N ASP A 87 -23.93 15.13 -22.50
CA ASP A 87 -24.47 13.80 -22.82
C ASP A 87 -23.52 12.68 -22.36
N TYR A 88 -22.23 12.96 -22.17
CA TYR A 88 -21.23 11.96 -21.79
C TYR A 88 -20.78 12.13 -20.33
N ARG A 89 -20.68 11.01 -19.60
CA ARG A 89 -20.18 10.95 -18.22
C ARG A 89 -18.95 10.06 -18.17
N TRP A 90 -17.82 10.66 -17.78
CA TRP A 90 -16.50 10.07 -17.86
C TRP A 90 -15.90 9.68 -16.51
N SER A 91 -16.21 10.41 -15.45
CA SER A 91 -15.59 10.21 -14.14
C SER A 91 -15.76 8.77 -13.65
N GLY A 92 -14.64 8.11 -13.35
CA GLY A 92 -14.57 6.73 -12.89
C GLY A 92 -14.80 5.67 -13.98
N ARG A 93 -14.97 6.06 -15.25
CA ARG A 93 -15.23 5.12 -16.35
C ARG A 93 -13.95 4.50 -16.88
N ARG A 94 -14.04 3.25 -17.31
CA ARG A 94 -12.89 2.47 -17.79
C ARG A 94 -12.41 2.94 -19.17
N PHE A 95 -11.11 2.79 -19.39
CA PHE A 95 -10.49 2.87 -20.72
C PHE A 95 -9.49 1.73 -20.90
N VAL A 96 -9.21 1.36 -22.14
CA VAL A 96 -8.14 0.42 -22.50
C VAL A 96 -7.35 0.99 -23.66
N LEU A 97 -6.05 1.16 -23.45
CA LEU A 97 -5.08 1.56 -24.46
C LEU A 97 -4.30 0.31 -24.88
N TYR A 98 -4.20 0.10 -26.18
CA TYR A 98 -3.49 -0.99 -26.81
C TYR A 98 -2.30 -0.45 -27.63
N TYR A 99 -1.27 -1.28 -27.77
CA TYR A 99 -0.13 -0.99 -28.64
C TYR A 99 0.31 -2.24 -29.42
N THR A 100 1.06 -2.01 -30.50
CA THR A 100 1.78 -3.05 -31.22
C THR A 100 3.07 -2.49 -31.84
N ASP A 101 4.07 -3.35 -31.98
CA ASP A 101 5.33 -3.05 -32.67
C ASP A 101 5.29 -3.40 -34.17
N LYS A 102 4.21 -4.05 -34.63
CA LYS A 102 4.04 -4.45 -36.03
C LYS A 102 3.59 -3.28 -36.90
N ASP A 103 4.20 -3.16 -38.08
CA ASP A 103 3.85 -2.13 -39.07
C ASP A 103 2.52 -2.39 -39.79
N SER A 104 2.02 -3.63 -39.77
CA SER A 104 0.72 -4.01 -40.38
C SER A 104 -0.02 -4.99 -39.47
N PRO A 105 -0.55 -4.51 -38.35
CA PRO A 105 -1.14 -5.35 -37.33
C PRO A 105 -2.57 -5.79 -37.69
N THR A 106 -2.96 -6.95 -37.19
CA THR A 106 -4.36 -7.35 -36.97
C THR A 106 -4.78 -7.00 -35.54
N LEU A 107 -6.07 -7.05 -35.20
CA LEU A 107 -6.51 -6.73 -33.83
C LEU A 107 -5.84 -7.65 -32.78
N ALA A 108 -5.57 -8.91 -33.13
CA ALA A 108 -4.91 -9.87 -32.24
C ALA A 108 -3.42 -9.57 -31.99
N ASP A 109 -2.80 -8.72 -32.82
CA ASP A 109 -1.41 -8.29 -32.63
C ASP A 109 -1.26 -7.13 -31.64
N PHE A 110 -2.38 -6.54 -31.23
CA PHE A 110 -2.42 -5.50 -30.22
C PHE A 110 -2.41 -6.12 -28.82
N GLN A 111 -1.53 -5.60 -27.99
CA GLN A 111 -1.45 -5.94 -26.56
C GLN A 111 -1.92 -4.76 -25.73
N VAL A 112 -2.44 -5.01 -24.53
CA VAL A 112 -2.85 -3.94 -23.62
C VAL A 112 -1.61 -3.20 -23.16
N ALA A 113 -1.50 -1.93 -23.56
CA ALA A 113 -0.46 -1.01 -23.11
C ALA A 113 -0.80 -0.43 -21.73
N ARG A 114 -2.08 -0.07 -21.52
CA ARG A 114 -2.58 0.51 -20.27
C ARG A 114 -4.08 0.32 -20.13
N THR A 115 -4.55 0.07 -18.92
CA THR A 115 -5.97 0.21 -18.54
C THR A 115 -6.10 1.07 -17.28
N GLY A 116 -7.29 1.58 -17.02
CA GLY A 116 -7.54 2.40 -15.83
C GLY A 116 -8.88 3.10 -15.88
N VAL A 117 -9.01 4.18 -15.10
CA VAL A 117 -10.22 5.02 -15.08
C VAL A 117 -9.94 6.43 -15.59
N VAL A 118 -10.96 7.05 -16.18
CA VAL A 118 -10.94 8.46 -16.57
C VAL A 118 -11.37 9.32 -15.38
N ASP A 119 -10.53 10.31 -15.03
CA ASP A 119 -10.83 11.32 -14.03
C ASP A 119 -11.70 12.41 -14.65
N GLN A 120 -11.14 13.06 -15.68
CA GLN A 120 -11.74 14.21 -16.32
C GLN A 120 -11.43 14.25 -17.81
N VAL A 121 -12.38 14.78 -18.59
CA VAL A 121 -12.16 15.13 -19.99
C VAL A 121 -12.24 16.65 -20.12
N ILE A 122 -11.19 17.24 -20.70
CA ILE A 122 -11.04 18.68 -20.85
C ILE A 122 -11.08 18.99 -22.35
N GLY A 123 -12.03 19.85 -22.75
CA GLY A 123 -12.20 20.25 -24.14
C GLY A 123 -11.27 21.39 -24.57
N GLY A 124 -11.06 21.49 -25.89
CA GLY A 124 -10.22 22.49 -26.53
C GLY A 124 -9.99 22.15 -28.00
N THR A 125 -8.99 22.78 -28.61
CA THR A 125 -8.47 22.39 -29.95
C THR A 125 -7.88 20.98 -29.93
N THR A 126 -7.43 20.55 -28.75
CA THR A 126 -7.11 19.18 -28.39
C THR A 126 -7.96 18.83 -27.17
N ILE A 127 -8.54 17.64 -27.15
CA ILE A 127 -9.25 17.09 -26.00
C ILE A 127 -8.23 16.33 -25.15
N THR A 128 -8.10 16.71 -23.89
CA THR A 128 -7.22 16.04 -22.93
C THR A 128 -8.07 15.15 -22.03
N ILE A 129 -7.82 13.85 -22.09
CA ILE A 129 -8.42 12.85 -21.21
C ILE A 129 -7.43 12.59 -20.09
N ARG A 130 -7.74 13.06 -18.88
CA ARG A 130 -6.97 12.78 -17.68
C ARG A 130 -7.38 11.42 -17.14
N ILE A 131 -6.39 10.57 -16.91
CA ILE A 131 -6.56 9.22 -16.39
C ILE A 131 -5.92 9.11 -15.01
N LEU A 132 -6.48 8.24 -14.19
CA LEU A 132 -5.97 7.87 -12.87
C LEU A 132 -5.87 6.35 -12.78
N ASP A 133 -4.94 5.89 -11.97
CA ASP A 133 -5.00 4.56 -11.39
C ASP A 133 -6.04 4.46 -10.27
N ARG A 134 -6.22 3.24 -9.75
CA ARG A 134 -7.12 2.98 -8.63
C ARG A 134 -6.58 3.40 -7.26
N SER A 135 -5.41 4.04 -7.16
CA SER A 135 -4.85 4.48 -5.86
C SER A 135 -5.73 5.55 -5.20
N ALA A 136 -6.47 6.33 -5.98
CA ALA A 136 -7.47 7.29 -5.47
C ALA A 136 -8.58 6.59 -4.66
N ARG A 137 -8.82 5.29 -4.89
CA ARG A 137 -9.80 4.52 -4.10
C ARG A 137 -9.32 4.22 -2.68
N PHE A 138 -8.04 4.45 -2.38
CA PHE A 138 -7.48 4.25 -1.05
C PHE A 138 -7.64 5.50 -0.17
N ASP A 139 -8.12 6.62 -0.72
CA ASP A 139 -8.44 7.85 0.02
C ASP A 139 -9.80 7.77 0.74
N VAL A 140 -10.31 6.56 0.97
CA VAL A 140 -11.54 6.28 1.73
C VAL A 140 -11.20 5.82 3.16
N PRO A 141 -12.09 6.03 4.15
CA PRO A 141 -11.87 5.56 5.51
C PRO A 141 -11.63 4.04 5.58
N ALA A 142 -10.56 3.61 6.27
CA ALA A 142 -10.30 2.20 6.57
C ALA A 142 -11.16 1.76 7.76
N THR A 143 -12.40 1.38 7.45
CA THR A 143 -13.38 0.97 8.46
C THR A 143 -14.02 -0.36 8.12
N THR A 144 -14.33 -1.17 9.13
CA THR A 144 -15.12 -2.40 9.01
C THR A 144 -16.62 -2.14 9.14
N GLY A 145 -17.02 -0.89 9.39
CA GLY A 145 -18.38 -0.47 9.67
C GLY A 145 -18.45 0.43 10.90
N THR A 146 -19.67 0.78 11.31
CA THR A 146 -19.90 1.62 12.48
C THR A 146 -20.80 0.93 13.49
N PHE A 147 -20.69 1.32 14.76
CA PHE A 147 -21.61 0.91 15.81
C PHE A 147 -23.02 1.46 15.51
N ALA A 148 -24.05 0.62 15.63
CA ALA A 148 -25.43 1.06 15.47
C ALA A 148 -26.00 1.78 16.71
N GLY A 149 -25.40 1.57 17.88
CA GLY A 149 -25.79 2.20 19.15
C GLY A 149 -27.08 1.65 19.77
N THR A 150 -27.50 0.45 19.38
CA THR A 150 -28.74 -0.19 19.86
C THR A 150 -28.57 -0.98 21.16
N GLY A 151 -27.39 -0.94 21.78
CA GLY A 151 -27.03 -1.76 22.92
C GLY A 151 -26.43 -3.12 22.52
N GLY A 152 -25.91 -3.84 23.51
CA GLY A 152 -25.36 -5.18 23.31
C GLY A 152 -24.02 -5.15 22.56
N ILE A 153 -23.90 -5.95 21.50
CA ILE A 153 -22.73 -5.97 20.62
C ILE A 153 -22.60 -4.70 19.78
N GLU A 154 -23.70 -3.98 19.56
CA GLU A 154 -23.75 -2.78 18.72
C GLU A 154 -23.41 -1.49 19.48
N GLY A 155 -22.89 -1.60 20.71
CA GLY A 155 -22.46 -0.47 21.53
C GLY A 155 -23.61 0.33 22.14
N THR A 156 -23.28 1.31 22.98
CA THR A 156 -24.27 2.19 23.62
C THR A 156 -24.79 3.25 22.64
N ALA A 157 -25.86 3.97 23.00
CA ALA A 157 -26.43 5.02 22.15
C ALA A 157 -25.41 6.11 21.78
N GLU A 158 -24.47 6.42 22.67
CA GLU A 158 -23.39 7.39 22.46
C GLU A 158 -22.35 6.91 21.44
N MET A 159 -22.28 5.60 21.17
CA MET A 159 -21.36 5.01 20.19
C MET A 159 -21.94 5.00 18.78
N ALA A 160 -23.22 5.37 18.58
CA ALA A 160 -23.86 5.35 17.26
C ALA A 160 -23.04 6.16 16.23
N GLY A 161 -22.64 5.50 15.14
CA GLY A 161 -21.84 6.11 14.08
C GLY A 161 -20.32 6.11 14.31
N ARG A 162 -19.83 5.75 15.50
CA ARG A 162 -18.39 5.52 15.74
C ARG A 162 -17.93 4.31 14.94
N GLY A 163 -16.73 4.37 14.36
CA GLY A 163 -16.10 3.24 13.68
C GLY A 163 -15.91 2.03 14.60
N LEU A 164 -16.02 0.84 14.04
CA LEU A 164 -15.69 -0.40 14.74
C LEU A 164 -14.16 -0.56 14.83
N PRO A 165 -13.63 -1.04 15.97
CA PRO A 165 -12.21 -1.33 16.09
C PRO A 165 -11.82 -2.55 15.25
N TRP A 166 -10.55 -2.63 14.86
CA TRP A 166 -10.02 -3.74 14.08
C TRP A 166 -8.53 -4.00 14.36
N ALA A 167 -8.12 -5.26 14.21
CA ALA A 167 -6.77 -5.73 14.55
C ALA A 167 -6.20 -6.74 13.54
N TYR A 168 -4.95 -6.55 13.13
CA TYR A 168 -4.15 -7.47 12.33
C TYR A 168 -2.84 -7.82 13.03
N GLY A 169 -2.33 -9.04 12.83
CA GLY A 169 -1.11 -9.49 13.48
C GLY A 169 -1.20 -9.59 15.00
N ASP A 170 -0.06 -9.67 15.67
CA ASP A 170 0.02 -9.78 17.14
C ASP A 170 0.09 -8.37 17.76
N VAL A 171 -1.07 -7.81 18.08
CA VAL A 171 -1.20 -6.46 18.60
C VAL A 171 -0.97 -6.45 20.11
N VAL A 172 -0.05 -5.59 20.56
CA VAL A 172 0.42 -5.59 21.95
C VAL A 172 -0.03 -4.32 22.66
N GLN A 173 -0.45 -4.48 23.92
CA GLN A 173 -0.81 -3.40 24.82
C GLN A 173 -1.90 -2.48 24.23
N VAL A 174 -3.00 -3.10 23.80
CA VAL A 174 -4.18 -2.43 23.25
C VAL A 174 -5.19 -2.16 24.35
N SER A 175 -5.79 -0.96 24.37
CA SER A 175 -7.02 -0.69 25.13
C SER A 175 -8.23 -1.07 24.28
N PRO A 176 -8.97 -2.15 24.63
CA PRO A 176 -10.13 -2.56 23.87
C PRO A 176 -11.32 -1.62 24.11
N VAL A 177 -12.23 -1.53 23.14
CA VAL A 177 -13.38 -0.62 23.19
C VAL A 177 -14.47 -1.16 24.12
N SER A 178 -14.79 -0.44 25.20
CA SER A 178 -15.89 -0.83 26.10
C SER A 178 -17.26 -0.69 25.44
N LEU A 179 -18.10 -1.73 25.54
CA LEU A 179 -19.48 -1.76 25.04
C LEU A 179 -20.52 -1.35 26.12
N GLY A 180 -20.07 -0.94 27.30
CA GLY A 180 -20.92 -0.45 28.39
C GLY A 180 -20.90 -1.32 29.65
N ALA A 181 -22.03 -1.37 30.36
CA ALA A 181 -22.08 -1.74 31.79
C ALA A 181 -21.75 -3.21 32.13
N LEU A 182 -21.73 -4.13 31.15
CA LEU A 182 -21.43 -5.55 31.41
C LEU A 182 -19.92 -5.87 31.43
N LEU A 183 -19.07 -4.84 31.39
CA LEU A 183 -17.60 -4.98 31.30
C LEU A 183 -17.19 -5.87 30.12
N ILE A 184 -17.91 -5.71 29.00
CA ILE A 184 -17.61 -6.37 27.73
C ILE A 184 -16.88 -5.36 26.86
N TYR A 185 -15.72 -5.76 26.37
CA TYR A 185 -14.85 -4.96 25.53
C TYR A 185 -14.68 -5.64 24.17
N MET A 186 -14.57 -4.84 23.11
CA MET A 186 -14.39 -5.28 21.74
C MET A 186 -13.00 -4.90 21.23
N VAL A 187 -12.32 -5.85 20.60
CA VAL A 187 -11.04 -5.63 19.90
C VAL A 187 -11.26 -5.58 18.39
N ASP A 188 -12.02 -6.52 17.83
CA ASP A 188 -12.40 -6.55 16.42
C ASP A 188 -13.72 -7.32 16.26
N LYS A 189 -14.75 -6.72 15.68
CA LYS A 189 -16.06 -7.38 15.50
C LYS A 189 -15.97 -8.68 14.68
N ARG A 190 -14.97 -8.81 13.81
CA ARG A 190 -14.73 -10.00 12.97
C ARG A 190 -14.09 -11.15 13.74
N GLY A 191 -13.61 -10.88 14.95
CA GLY A 191 -12.97 -11.85 15.81
C GLY A 191 -11.46 -11.68 15.98
N PHE A 192 -10.87 -12.59 16.74
CA PHE A 192 -9.42 -12.69 16.88
C PHE A 192 -9.02 -14.16 17.10
N THR A 193 -7.77 -14.49 16.77
CA THR A 193 -7.26 -15.87 16.82
C THR A 193 -6.97 -16.30 18.25
N ALA A 194 -6.31 -15.46 19.03
CA ALA A 194 -6.00 -15.75 20.43
C ALA A 194 -5.89 -14.47 21.27
N LEU A 195 -6.26 -14.60 22.55
CA LEU A 195 -5.98 -13.62 23.58
C LEU A 195 -4.77 -14.12 24.37
N VAL A 196 -3.65 -13.40 24.29
CA VAL A 196 -2.37 -13.82 24.88
C VAL A 196 -2.32 -13.48 26.36
N TRP A 197 -2.69 -12.25 26.70
CA TRP A 197 -2.81 -11.80 28.08
C TRP A 197 -3.78 -10.63 28.20
N VAL A 198 -4.33 -10.50 29.41
CA VAL A 198 -5.10 -9.34 29.88
C VAL A 198 -4.39 -8.79 31.08
N LYS A 199 -4.15 -7.48 31.11
CA LYS A 199 -3.54 -6.80 32.25
C LYS A 199 -4.38 -5.61 32.68
N ASP A 200 -4.41 -5.39 33.98
CA ASP A 200 -4.97 -4.21 34.64
C ASP A 200 -3.80 -3.37 35.18
N GLY A 201 -3.54 -2.20 34.57
CA GLY A 201 -2.43 -1.32 34.96
C GLY A 201 -1.07 -2.03 35.01
N GLY A 202 -0.83 -2.94 34.07
CA GLY A 202 0.39 -3.75 33.98
C GLY A 202 0.35 -5.09 34.73
N LYS A 203 -0.59 -5.28 35.65
CA LYS A 203 -0.75 -6.55 36.39
C LYS A 203 -1.54 -7.57 35.56
N VAL A 204 -0.97 -8.74 35.32
CA VAL A 204 -1.67 -9.83 34.61
C VAL A 204 -2.88 -10.30 35.42
N LEU A 205 -4.04 -10.37 34.77
CA LEU A 205 -5.24 -10.94 35.36
C LEU A 205 -5.15 -12.48 35.36
N PRO A 206 -5.41 -13.15 36.50
CA PRO A 206 -5.40 -14.60 36.57
C PRO A 206 -6.66 -15.19 35.91
N SER A 207 -6.53 -16.40 35.35
CA SER A 207 -7.63 -17.22 34.81
C SER A 207 -8.30 -16.73 33.52
N ALA A 208 -8.18 -17.53 32.46
CA ALA A 208 -9.02 -17.44 31.27
C ALA A 208 -10.24 -18.35 31.46
N GLY A 209 -11.39 -17.75 31.73
CA GLY A 209 -12.70 -18.37 31.60
C GLY A 209 -12.98 -18.85 30.17
N PRO A 210 -14.14 -19.49 29.94
CA PRO A 210 -14.43 -20.15 28.67
C PRO A 210 -14.45 -19.16 27.49
N ASP A 211 -14.11 -19.69 26.31
CA ASP A 211 -14.47 -19.07 25.03
C ASP A 211 -15.87 -19.55 24.65
N VAL A 212 -16.80 -18.60 24.44
CA VAL A 212 -18.20 -18.89 24.10
C VAL A 212 -18.53 -18.38 22.70
N ALA A 213 -19.55 -18.97 22.07
CA ALA A 213 -19.83 -18.71 20.64
C ALA A 213 -20.65 -17.44 20.36
N THR A 214 -21.31 -16.84 21.36
CA THR A 214 -22.24 -15.72 21.13
C THR A 214 -22.14 -14.64 22.21
N TYR A 215 -22.52 -13.41 21.84
CA TYR A 215 -22.66 -12.30 22.79
C TYR A 215 -23.58 -12.63 23.96
N ALA A 216 -24.74 -13.24 23.68
CA ALA A 216 -25.72 -13.58 24.72
C ALA A 216 -25.16 -14.59 25.74
N ALA A 217 -24.43 -15.61 25.26
CA ALA A 217 -23.75 -16.57 26.14
C ALA A 217 -22.66 -15.89 26.98
N LEU A 218 -21.91 -14.96 26.38
CA LEU A 218 -20.87 -14.20 27.09
C LEU A 218 -21.47 -13.31 28.17
N ALA A 219 -22.55 -12.60 27.86
CA ALA A 219 -23.27 -11.72 28.77
C ALA A 219 -23.93 -12.47 29.93
N ALA A 220 -24.43 -13.69 29.69
CA ALA A 220 -25.10 -14.51 30.69
C ALA A 220 -24.14 -15.29 31.61
N LEU A 221 -22.83 -15.30 31.30
CA LEU A 221 -21.85 -16.11 32.04
C LEU A 221 -21.75 -15.66 33.51
N SER A 222 -21.81 -16.60 34.44
CA SER A 222 -21.52 -16.32 35.85
C SER A 222 -20.00 -16.44 36.04
N MET A 223 -19.36 -15.34 36.44
CA MET A 223 -17.92 -15.26 36.67
C MET A 223 -17.65 -14.67 38.05
N SER A 224 -16.47 -14.90 38.62
CA SER A 224 -16.12 -14.41 39.95
C SER A 224 -14.69 -13.92 40.01
N GLY A 225 -14.36 -13.14 41.03
CA GLY A 225 -13.00 -12.63 41.21
C GLY A 225 -12.51 -11.80 40.03
N TYR A 226 -11.31 -12.11 39.53
CA TYR A 226 -10.66 -11.39 38.43
C TYR A 226 -10.63 -12.21 37.13
N ASP A 227 -11.52 -13.20 37.01
CA ASP A 227 -11.65 -14.00 35.78
C ASP A 227 -12.01 -13.11 34.59
N TYR A 228 -11.52 -13.48 33.41
CA TYR A 228 -12.00 -12.96 32.13
C TYR A 228 -12.49 -14.09 31.23
N ALA A 229 -13.49 -13.85 30.39
CA ALA A 229 -13.99 -14.81 29.41
C ALA A 229 -13.95 -14.19 28.01
N THR A 230 -14.00 -15.02 26.98
CA THR A 230 -13.88 -14.54 25.60
C THR A 230 -15.05 -14.99 24.74
N CYS A 231 -15.33 -14.22 23.69
CA CYS A 231 -16.03 -14.71 22.52
C CYS A 231 -15.15 -14.35 21.33
N LYS A 232 -14.21 -15.24 21.00
CA LYS A 232 -13.19 -15.00 19.98
C LYS A 232 -13.78 -14.75 18.61
N ALA A 233 -14.90 -15.42 18.29
CA ALA A 233 -15.61 -15.26 17.02
C ALA A 233 -16.21 -13.86 16.80
N LEU A 234 -16.43 -13.09 17.87
CA LEU A 234 -16.97 -11.72 17.83
C LEU A 234 -15.96 -10.70 18.37
N GLY A 235 -14.75 -11.15 18.68
CA GLY A 235 -13.62 -10.39 19.21
C GLY A 235 -13.93 -9.68 20.52
N LEU A 236 -14.65 -10.37 21.40
CA LEU A 236 -15.09 -9.83 22.68
C LEU A 236 -14.31 -10.43 23.85
N ILE A 237 -14.09 -9.59 24.85
CA ILE A 237 -13.51 -9.95 26.13
C ILE A 237 -14.47 -9.45 27.21
N ARG A 238 -14.85 -10.31 28.15
CA ARG A 238 -15.65 -9.91 29.31
C ARG A 238 -14.85 -10.07 30.58
N LEU A 239 -14.90 -9.07 31.44
CA LEU A 239 -14.31 -9.13 32.78
C LEU A 239 -15.39 -9.47 33.83
N ALA A 240 -15.00 -10.22 34.87
CA ALA A 240 -15.87 -10.50 36.01
C ALA A 240 -16.05 -9.27 36.93
N THR A 241 -14.97 -8.51 37.11
CA THR A 241 -14.89 -7.32 37.96
C THR A 241 -14.22 -6.20 37.19
N ASP A 242 -14.60 -4.95 37.49
CA ASP A 242 -14.01 -3.77 36.87
C ASP A 242 -12.51 -3.64 37.20
N THR A 243 -11.76 -2.98 36.32
CA THR A 243 -10.32 -2.82 36.49
C THR A 243 -10.01 -1.70 37.48
N ALA A 244 -8.94 -1.88 38.26
CA ALA A 244 -8.44 -0.85 39.17
C ALA A 244 -7.68 0.26 38.42
N SER A 245 -7.26 -0.01 37.19
CA SER A 245 -6.56 0.91 36.31
C SER A 245 -6.86 0.63 34.83
N THR A 246 -6.03 1.13 33.92
CA THR A 246 -6.18 0.98 32.47
C THR A 246 -6.08 -0.48 32.07
N LEU A 247 -7.15 -0.99 31.45
CA LEU A 247 -7.19 -2.31 30.84
C LEU A 247 -6.36 -2.32 29.56
N ILE A 248 -5.38 -3.21 29.49
CA ILE A 248 -4.56 -3.45 28.30
C ILE A 248 -4.54 -4.94 27.97
N VAL A 249 -4.54 -5.28 26.69
CA VAL A 249 -4.51 -6.66 26.21
C VAL A 249 -3.46 -6.87 25.13
N ARG A 250 -3.03 -8.12 24.95
CA ARG A 250 -2.31 -8.58 23.76
C ARG A 250 -3.14 -9.63 23.04
N VAL A 251 -3.37 -9.40 21.76
CA VAL A 251 -4.28 -10.20 20.94
C VAL A 251 -3.60 -10.56 19.64
N GLN A 252 -3.68 -11.83 19.27
CA GLN A 252 -3.40 -12.28 17.92
C GLN A 252 -4.65 -12.05 17.08
N GLY A 253 -4.56 -11.18 16.07
CA GLY A 253 -5.65 -10.71 15.23
C GLY A 253 -6.33 -11.80 14.40
N ILE A 254 -6.93 -11.44 13.28
CA ILE A 254 -7.81 -12.36 12.55
C ILE A 254 -7.06 -13.47 11.78
N THR A 255 -7.71 -14.63 11.69
CA THR A 255 -7.38 -15.70 10.74
C THR A 255 -8.50 -15.80 9.71
N VAL A 256 -8.16 -15.72 8.43
CA VAL A 256 -9.13 -15.70 7.33
C VAL A 256 -8.91 -16.94 6.48
N SER A 257 -9.93 -17.79 6.38
CA SER A 257 -9.86 -19.05 5.61
C SER A 257 -8.65 -19.94 5.96
N GLY A 258 -8.22 -19.93 7.24
CA GLY A 258 -7.08 -20.70 7.73
C GLY A 258 -5.71 -20.01 7.63
N THR A 259 -5.65 -18.81 7.05
CA THR A 259 -4.41 -18.01 6.97
C THR A 259 -4.43 -16.89 8.01
N TYR A 260 -3.44 -16.87 8.88
CA TYR A 260 -3.25 -15.79 9.85
C TYR A 260 -2.74 -14.52 9.14
N VAL A 261 -3.45 -13.40 9.31
CA VAL A 261 -3.14 -12.15 8.59
C VAL A 261 -2.11 -11.36 9.40
N THR A 262 -0.83 -11.43 9.00
CA THR A 262 0.27 -10.77 9.73
C THR A 262 1.37 -10.17 8.86
N SER A 263 1.58 -10.65 7.64
CA SER A 263 2.59 -10.08 6.75
C SER A 263 2.06 -8.82 6.04
N PHE A 264 2.95 -7.94 5.58
CA PHE A 264 2.56 -6.77 4.79
C PHE A 264 1.65 -7.14 3.59
N PRO A 265 2.00 -8.11 2.72
CA PRO A 265 1.13 -8.51 1.61
C PRO A 265 -0.24 -9.04 2.06
N ASP A 266 -0.30 -9.78 3.17
CA ASP A 266 -1.55 -10.32 3.70
C ASP A 266 -2.46 -9.24 4.25
N ILE A 267 -1.90 -8.31 5.05
CA ILE A 267 -2.64 -7.21 5.64
C ILE A 267 -3.18 -6.30 4.54
N VAL A 268 -2.35 -5.88 3.58
CA VAL A 268 -2.78 -5.02 2.47
C VAL A 268 -3.89 -5.69 1.67
N ARG A 269 -3.71 -6.95 1.25
CA ARG A 269 -4.73 -7.70 0.50
C ARG A 269 -6.05 -7.75 1.26
N HIS A 270 -6.01 -7.98 2.57
CA HIS A 270 -7.21 -8.08 3.37
C HIS A 270 -7.90 -6.72 3.55
N ILE A 271 -7.16 -5.64 3.83
CA ILE A 271 -7.73 -4.29 3.97
C ILE A 271 -8.41 -3.87 2.66
N VAL A 272 -7.73 -3.98 1.53
CA VAL A 272 -8.26 -3.47 0.26
C VAL A 272 -9.48 -4.25 -0.25
N THR A 273 -9.62 -5.53 0.15
CA THR A 273 -10.77 -6.38 -0.22
C THR A 273 -11.93 -6.36 0.76
N THR A 274 -11.70 -5.97 2.02
CA THR A 274 -12.76 -5.96 3.05
C THR A 274 -13.22 -4.57 3.44
N MET A 275 -12.33 -3.58 3.41
CA MET A 275 -12.60 -2.18 3.73
C MET A 275 -12.60 -1.30 2.46
N GLY A 276 -11.87 -1.73 1.42
CA GLY A 276 -11.91 -1.12 0.09
C GLY A 276 -12.94 -1.77 -0.84
N ASP A 277 -12.99 -1.29 -2.09
CA ASP A 277 -13.89 -1.81 -3.13
C ASP A 277 -13.21 -2.79 -4.11
N MET A 278 -12.04 -3.32 -3.76
CA MET A 278 -11.24 -4.17 -4.63
C MET A 278 -11.66 -5.64 -4.56
N THR A 279 -11.52 -6.34 -5.68
CA THR A 279 -11.69 -7.79 -5.81
C THR A 279 -10.35 -8.47 -6.06
N SER A 280 -10.33 -9.81 -6.04
CA SER A 280 -9.12 -10.58 -6.34
C SER A 280 -8.57 -10.34 -7.74
N GLY A 281 -9.41 -9.98 -8.72
CA GLY A 281 -8.98 -9.64 -10.08
C GLY A 281 -8.26 -8.29 -10.18
N ASP A 282 -8.43 -7.43 -9.18
CA ASP A 282 -7.80 -6.11 -9.11
C ASP A 282 -6.43 -6.14 -8.42
N ILE A 283 -5.95 -7.33 -8.03
CA ILE A 283 -4.69 -7.52 -7.30
C ILE A 283 -3.77 -8.40 -8.14
N ASN A 284 -2.53 -7.94 -8.35
CA ASN A 284 -1.51 -8.72 -9.03
C ASN A 284 -0.97 -9.80 -8.08
N ALA A 285 -1.59 -10.97 -8.09
CA ALA A 285 -1.24 -12.08 -7.19
C ALA A 285 0.22 -12.54 -7.34
N ALA A 286 0.80 -12.43 -8.54
CA ALA A 286 2.19 -12.77 -8.79
C ALA A 286 3.15 -11.79 -8.10
N SER A 287 2.85 -10.49 -8.13
CA SER A 287 3.63 -9.46 -7.42
C SER A 287 3.60 -9.67 -5.91
N LEU A 288 2.42 -9.95 -5.33
CA LEU A 288 2.31 -10.25 -3.89
C LEU A 288 3.10 -11.50 -3.50
N ALA A 289 3.05 -12.55 -4.33
CA ALA A 289 3.80 -13.78 -4.09
C ALA A 289 5.32 -13.55 -4.22
N ALA A 290 5.76 -12.75 -5.20
CA ALA A 290 7.16 -12.38 -5.37
C ALA A 290 7.67 -11.57 -4.16
N PHE A 291 6.88 -10.62 -3.66
CA PHE A 291 7.23 -9.87 -2.45
C PHE A 291 7.33 -10.78 -1.22
N ALA A 292 6.34 -11.65 -1.00
CA ALA A 292 6.34 -12.56 0.14
C ALA A 292 7.53 -13.54 0.14
N ALA A 293 8.05 -13.87 -1.05
CA ALA A 293 9.21 -14.73 -1.25
C ALA A 293 10.56 -14.03 -1.00
N LEU A 294 10.60 -12.69 -0.90
CA LEU A 294 11.82 -11.96 -0.55
C LEU A 294 12.27 -12.33 0.87
N PRO A 295 13.59 -12.34 1.15
CA PRO A 295 14.08 -12.43 2.52
C PRO A 295 13.47 -11.33 3.40
N GLY A 296 12.76 -11.70 4.46
CA GLY A 296 12.02 -10.76 5.33
C GLY A 296 10.69 -10.25 4.75
N GLY A 297 10.29 -10.66 3.54
CA GLY A 297 9.02 -10.25 2.90
C GLY A 297 7.76 -10.78 3.61
N SER A 298 7.92 -11.82 4.43
CA SER A 298 6.87 -12.39 5.28
C SER A 298 7.05 -12.05 6.77
N ALA A 299 7.83 -11.01 7.09
CA ALA A 299 8.01 -10.55 8.46
C ALA A 299 6.67 -10.24 9.13
N ALA A 300 6.57 -10.56 10.42
CA ALA A 300 5.33 -10.38 11.17
C ALA A 300 5.15 -8.91 11.55
N LEU A 301 4.07 -8.31 11.05
CA LEU A 301 3.60 -6.97 11.40
C LEU A 301 2.32 -7.06 12.22
N ALA A 302 2.02 -5.99 12.97
CA ALA A 302 0.77 -5.84 13.71
C ALA A 302 0.18 -4.44 13.55
N TYR A 303 -1.11 -4.34 13.27
CA TYR A 303 -1.83 -3.07 13.15
C TYR A 303 -3.12 -3.08 13.98
N TYR A 304 -3.36 -2.06 14.78
CA TYR A 304 -4.63 -1.88 15.50
C TYR A 304 -5.15 -0.46 15.34
N HIS A 305 -6.46 -0.35 15.14
CA HIS A 305 -7.19 0.92 15.15
C HIS A 305 -8.45 0.78 15.99
N ASP A 306 -8.73 1.77 16.83
CA ASP A 306 -9.82 1.74 17.81
C ASP A 306 -11.18 2.23 17.26
N GLY A 307 -11.21 2.62 15.99
CA GLY A 307 -12.38 3.13 15.29
C GLY A 307 -12.81 4.56 15.70
N ALA A 308 -12.00 5.29 16.48
CA ALA A 308 -12.35 6.63 16.94
C ALA A 308 -11.95 7.76 15.97
N SER A 309 -10.89 7.57 15.20
CA SER A 309 -10.39 8.56 14.23
C SER A 309 -10.62 8.14 12.78
N ASP A 310 -10.68 9.12 11.87
CA ASP A 310 -10.72 8.87 10.43
C ASP A 310 -9.29 8.58 9.93
N VAL A 311 -8.95 7.30 9.78
CA VAL A 311 -7.75 6.86 9.05
C VAL A 311 -8.16 6.34 7.68
N THR A 312 -7.41 6.66 6.63
CA THR A 312 -7.69 6.14 5.28
C THR A 312 -6.95 4.84 5.00
N ILE A 313 -7.44 4.06 4.03
CA ILE A 313 -6.74 2.85 3.58
C ILE A 313 -5.32 3.20 3.14
N ARG A 314 -5.15 4.31 2.42
CA ARG A 314 -3.85 4.80 1.97
C ARG A 314 -2.89 4.99 3.14
N GLN A 315 -3.31 5.71 4.18
CA GLN A 315 -2.46 5.99 5.34
C GLN A 315 -1.96 4.71 6.01
N VAL A 316 -2.84 3.72 6.19
CA VAL A 316 -2.47 2.43 6.79
C VAL A 316 -1.48 1.67 5.90
N VAL A 317 -1.74 1.61 4.59
CA VAL A 317 -0.87 0.89 3.65
C VAL A 317 0.50 1.55 3.53
N ASP A 318 0.54 2.89 3.48
CA ASP A 318 1.77 3.69 3.43
C ASP A 318 2.61 3.50 4.70
N GLU A 319 1.98 3.55 5.87
CA GLU A 319 2.62 3.32 7.17
C GLU A 319 3.26 1.92 7.23
N LEU A 320 2.51 0.88 6.90
CA LEU A 320 3.03 -0.49 6.89
C LEU A 320 4.06 -0.73 5.78
N ALA A 321 3.93 -0.07 4.62
CA ALA A 321 4.90 -0.17 3.55
C ALA A 321 6.25 0.44 3.97
N SER A 322 6.21 1.57 4.68
CA SER A 322 7.40 2.24 5.23
C SER A 322 8.15 1.33 6.22
N ASP A 323 7.47 0.47 6.97
CA ASP A 323 8.09 -0.44 7.94
C ASP A 323 8.93 -1.54 7.29
N VAL A 324 8.49 -2.08 6.16
CA VAL A 324 9.20 -3.15 5.43
C VAL A 324 10.04 -2.64 4.26
N GLY A 325 10.16 -1.32 4.10
CA GLY A 325 10.85 -0.69 2.96
C GLY A 325 10.15 -0.97 1.61
N ALA A 326 8.85 -1.29 1.66
CA ALA A 326 8.04 -1.55 0.50
C ALA A 326 7.52 -0.25 -0.10
N CYS A 327 7.14 -0.40 -1.36
CA CYS A 327 6.35 0.54 -2.11
C CYS A 327 5.22 -0.26 -2.78
N TRP A 328 4.10 0.40 -3.02
CA TRP A 328 2.96 -0.20 -3.70
C TRP A 328 2.53 0.70 -4.85
N GLY A 329 1.62 0.23 -5.69
CA GLY A 329 1.08 1.01 -6.80
C GLY A 329 0.18 0.14 -7.65
N PHE A 330 -0.22 0.65 -8.81
CA PHE A 330 -1.00 -0.12 -9.79
C PHE A 330 -0.19 -0.33 -11.05
N ASP A 331 -0.16 -1.55 -11.58
CA ASP A 331 0.59 -1.85 -12.80
C ASP A 331 -0.10 -1.29 -14.05
N LEU A 332 0.40 -1.62 -15.24
CA LEU A 332 -0.22 -1.17 -16.49
C LEU A 332 -1.59 -1.82 -16.73
N LEU A 333 -1.91 -2.90 -16.02
CA LEU A 333 -3.19 -3.59 -16.06
C LEU A 333 -4.15 -3.12 -14.96
N ASP A 334 -3.82 -2.01 -14.27
CA ASP A 334 -4.59 -1.43 -13.17
C ASP A 334 -4.81 -2.43 -12.02
N GLN A 335 -3.84 -3.32 -11.82
CA GLN A 335 -3.80 -4.27 -10.71
C GLN A 335 -2.82 -3.79 -9.64
N LEU A 336 -3.22 -3.88 -8.38
CA LEU A 336 -2.36 -3.54 -7.24
C LEU A 336 -1.13 -4.44 -7.24
N TYR A 337 0.05 -3.83 -7.26
CA TYR A 337 1.34 -4.48 -7.15
C TYR A 337 2.15 -3.85 -6.02
N MET A 338 3.14 -4.58 -5.54
CA MET A 338 4.07 -4.15 -4.51
C MET A 338 5.48 -4.57 -4.85
N VAL A 339 6.43 -3.75 -4.45
CA VAL A 339 7.88 -3.95 -4.64
C VAL A 339 8.60 -3.50 -3.39
N ARG A 340 9.78 -4.04 -3.14
CA ARG A 340 10.68 -3.53 -2.10
C ARG A 340 11.84 -2.83 -2.79
N PHE A 341 12.30 -1.71 -2.23
CA PHE A 341 13.52 -1.09 -2.70
C PHE A 341 14.73 -1.85 -2.14
N ASP A 342 15.33 -2.68 -2.97
CA ASP A 342 16.57 -3.42 -2.70
C ASP A 342 17.69 -2.93 -3.62
N ALA A 343 18.91 -3.45 -3.43
CA ALA A 343 20.00 -3.20 -4.38
C ALA A 343 19.64 -3.75 -5.78
N PRO A 344 20.21 -3.19 -6.86
CA PRO A 344 20.00 -3.69 -8.22
C PRO A 344 20.23 -5.20 -8.32
N ALA A 345 19.33 -5.89 -9.02
CA ALA A 345 19.47 -7.33 -9.23
C ALA A 345 20.70 -7.65 -10.10
N ASP A 346 21.34 -8.80 -9.85
CA ASP A 346 22.50 -9.28 -10.63
C ASP A 346 22.16 -9.42 -12.13
N THR A 347 20.92 -9.79 -12.43
CA THR A 347 20.38 -9.82 -13.79
C THR A 347 19.44 -8.64 -13.96
N PRO A 348 19.76 -7.66 -14.82
CA PRO A 348 18.89 -6.53 -15.05
C PRO A 348 17.65 -6.94 -15.85
N ASP A 349 16.50 -6.31 -15.56
CA ASP A 349 15.27 -6.48 -16.32
C ASP A 349 15.40 -5.86 -17.72
N TYR A 350 16.11 -4.73 -17.80
CA TYR A 350 16.35 -3.99 -19.04
C TYR A 350 17.80 -3.54 -19.15
N THR A 351 18.31 -3.47 -20.37
CA THR A 351 19.62 -2.89 -20.67
C THR A 351 19.42 -1.71 -21.61
N VAL A 352 20.01 -0.57 -21.25
CA VAL A 352 19.95 0.69 -22.00
C VAL A 352 21.37 1.09 -22.35
N THR A 353 21.62 1.35 -23.63
CA THR A 353 22.91 1.79 -24.17
C THR A 353 22.89 3.27 -24.53
N ASP A 354 24.05 3.82 -24.90
CA ASP A 354 24.23 5.18 -25.41
C ASP A 354 23.34 5.54 -26.62
N ARG A 355 22.72 4.55 -27.27
CA ARG A 355 21.78 4.74 -28.39
C ARG A 355 20.32 4.80 -27.99
N ASP A 356 19.99 4.36 -26.79
CA ASP A 356 18.61 4.14 -26.36
C ASP A 356 18.04 5.37 -25.61
N TYR A 357 18.90 6.31 -25.19
CA TYR A 357 18.50 7.51 -24.49
C TYR A 357 18.97 8.78 -25.23
N THR A 358 18.26 9.90 -24.99
CA THR A 358 18.59 11.23 -25.53
C THR A 358 19.34 12.10 -24.51
N GLU A 359 19.04 11.93 -23.23
CA GLU A 359 19.68 12.65 -22.13
C GLU A 359 19.96 11.69 -20.97
N LEU A 360 21.12 11.86 -20.33
CA LEU A 360 21.54 11.15 -19.12
C LEU A 360 22.10 12.17 -18.13
N VAL A 361 21.44 12.30 -16.98
CA VAL A 361 21.75 13.30 -15.96
C VAL A 361 22.03 12.61 -14.63
N PRO A 362 23.26 12.66 -14.10
CA PRO A 362 23.55 12.22 -12.74
C PRO A 362 22.73 13.01 -11.72
N GLN A 363 22.20 12.33 -10.71
CA GLN A 363 21.36 12.91 -9.66
C GLN A 363 22.10 12.95 -8.34
N GLU A 364 21.71 13.89 -7.47
CA GLU A 364 22.19 13.92 -6.09
C GLU A 364 21.69 12.70 -5.32
N VAL A 365 22.58 12.08 -4.57
CA VAL A 365 22.24 10.93 -3.71
C VAL A 365 22.30 11.38 -2.25
N PRO A 366 21.30 11.02 -1.41
CA PRO A 366 21.36 11.31 0.01
C PRO A 366 22.61 10.74 0.68
N ARG A 367 22.99 11.36 1.81
CA ARG A 367 24.13 10.88 2.60
C ARG A 367 23.95 9.42 3.01
N ARG A 368 25.06 8.67 2.92
CA ARG A 368 25.12 7.25 3.26
C ARG A 368 24.70 7.01 4.72
N LEU A 369 23.89 5.98 4.90
CA LEU A 369 23.37 5.58 6.21
C LEU A 369 24.43 4.82 6.99
N ARG A 370 24.81 5.33 8.16
CA ARG A 370 25.73 4.65 9.06
C ARG A 370 24.99 3.77 10.05
N ASN A 371 24.10 4.34 10.84
CA ASN A 371 23.33 3.60 11.85
C ASN A 371 21.86 3.52 11.49
N CYS A 372 21.28 2.33 11.61
CA CYS A 372 19.84 2.09 11.49
C CYS A 372 19.33 1.40 12.75
N THR A 373 18.40 2.02 13.46
CA THR A 373 17.71 1.43 14.61
C THR A 373 16.21 1.43 14.36
N LEU A 374 15.60 0.25 14.36
CA LEU A 374 14.16 0.10 14.15
C LEU A 374 13.48 -0.35 15.45
N GLY A 375 12.28 0.17 15.70
CA GLY A 375 11.44 -0.23 16.82
C GLY A 375 10.61 -1.48 16.50
N TYR A 376 10.28 -2.28 17.51
CA TYR A 376 9.40 -3.46 17.38
C TYR A 376 8.49 -3.55 18.61
N GLU A 377 7.49 -4.43 18.56
CA GLU A 377 6.46 -4.58 19.60
C GLU A 377 5.79 -3.23 19.91
N TRP A 378 5.05 -2.71 18.94
CA TRP A 378 4.34 -1.44 19.09
C TRP A 378 3.24 -1.54 20.15
N HIS A 379 3.26 -0.61 21.10
CA HIS A 379 2.29 -0.50 22.18
C HIS A 379 1.22 0.54 21.86
N TYR A 380 0.02 0.10 21.50
CA TYR A 380 -1.08 1.00 21.12
C TYR A 380 -1.62 1.87 22.27
N THR A 381 -1.38 1.44 23.51
CA THR A 381 -1.68 2.23 24.71
C THR A 381 -0.45 2.24 25.60
N VAL A 382 0.21 3.37 25.72
CA VAL A 382 1.33 3.52 26.67
C VAL A 382 0.79 3.82 28.05
N LEU A 383 1.31 3.14 29.07
CA LEU A 383 0.96 3.41 30.46
C LEU A 383 1.86 4.52 31.02
N ASP A 384 1.28 5.43 31.80
CA ASP A 384 2.02 6.36 32.65
C ASP A 384 2.17 5.82 34.09
N ASP A 385 2.93 6.54 34.92
CA ASP A 385 3.15 6.17 36.34
C ASP A 385 1.85 6.08 37.16
N SER A 386 0.81 6.82 36.80
CA SER A 386 -0.47 6.81 37.51
C SER A 386 -1.35 5.63 37.11
N SER A 387 -1.20 5.16 35.87
CA SER A 387 -1.91 4.02 35.32
C SER A 387 -1.25 2.67 35.65
N ILE A 388 0.02 2.66 36.10
CA ILE A 388 0.66 1.45 36.60
C ILE A 388 0.20 1.19 38.03
N LEU A 389 -0.36 0.01 38.30
CA LEU A 389 -0.85 -0.32 39.63
C LEU A 389 0.28 -0.28 40.68
N PRO A 390 0.13 0.48 41.78
CA PRO A 390 1.15 0.57 42.82
C PRO A 390 1.13 -0.66 43.75
N GLY A 391 2.28 -0.99 44.34
CA GLY A 391 2.40 -1.97 45.43
C GLY A 391 3.34 -3.15 45.13
N ALA A 392 4.02 -3.64 46.16
CA ALA A 392 4.96 -4.75 46.06
C ALA A 392 4.27 -6.04 45.57
N GLY A 393 4.83 -6.70 44.55
CA GLY A 393 4.31 -7.94 43.97
C GLY A 393 3.23 -7.75 42.89
N THR A 394 2.95 -6.52 42.46
CA THR A 394 1.92 -6.20 41.45
C THR A 394 2.50 -6.16 40.04
N VAL A 395 3.44 -5.24 39.80
CA VAL A 395 4.21 -5.13 38.54
C VAL A 395 5.68 -5.04 38.93
N PRO A 396 6.55 -5.96 38.50
CA PRO A 396 7.99 -5.88 38.76
C PRO A 396 8.58 -4.56 38.27
N GLU A 397 9.44 -3.91 39.06
CA GLU A 397 10.07 -2.64 38.67
C GLU A 397 10.84 -2.72 37.35
N ALA A 398 11.40 -3.89 37.04
CA ALA A 398 12.11 -4.16 35.78
C ALA A 398 11.19 -4.13 34.55
N ASP A 399 9.89 -4.38 34.72
CA ASP A 399 8.93 -4.46 33.61
C ASP A 399 8.28 -3.10 33.31
N LYS A 400 8.30 -2.17 34.28
CA LYS A 400 7.66 -0.86 34.15
C LYS A 400 8.19 -0.01 32.99
N PRO A 401 9.51 0.05 32.70
CA PRO A 401 10.00 0.80 31.55
C PRO A 401 9.42 0.30 30.22
N GLY A 402 9.18 -1.01 30.08
CA GLY A 402 8.56 -1.58 28.87
C GLY A 402 7.11 -1.13 28.69
N LEU A 403 6.32 -1.12 29.77
CA LEU A 403 4.93 -0.65 29.74
C LEU A 403 4.79 0.84 29.39
N LYS A 404 5.83 1.63 29.63
CA LYS A 404 5.91 3.07 29.34
C LYS A 404 6.50 3.38 27.97
N ALA A 405 7.07 2.40 27.28
CA ALA A 405 7.67 2.60 25.96
C ALA A 405 6.61 2.46 24.87
N GLN A 406 6.65 3.32 23.85
CA GLN A 406 5.78 3.20 22.67
C GLN A 406 6.12 1.95 21.83
N CYS A 407 7.39 1.57 21.82
CA CYS A 407 7.90 0.36 21.20
C CYS A 407 9.20 -0.06 21.92
N LEU A 408 9.59 -1.31 21.74
CA LEU A 408 10.94 -1.78 22.05
C LEU A 408 11.88 -1.45 20.88
N TRP A 409 13.19 -1.54 21.10
CA TRP A 409 14.20 -1.19 20.09
C TRP A 409 15.09 -2.38 19.80
N ALA A 410 15.24 -2.73 18.53
CA ALA A 410 16.21 -3.73 18.10
C ALA A 410 17.65 -3.21 18.26
N PRO A 411 18.65 -4.11 18.33
CA PRO A 411 20.05 -3.75 18.16
C PRO A 411 20.26 -2.84 16.93
N THR A 412 21.07 -1.81 17.11
CA THR A 412 21.43 -0.90 16.01
C THR A 412 22.28 -1.64 14.98
N ALA A 413 21.84 -1.63 13.72
CA ALA A 413 22.67 -2.03 12.60
C ALA A 413 23.64 -0.89 12.25
N THR A 414 24.92 -1.19 12.13
CA THR A 414 25.97 -0.22 11.81
C THR A 414 26.71 -0.66 10.54
N ASN A 415 26.71 0.18 9.51
CA ASN A 415 27.56 0.00 8.34
C ASN A 415 28.99 0.46 8.69
N ALA A 416 29.90 -0.51 8.85
CA ALA A 416 31.28 -0.25 9.29
C ALA A 416 32.08 0.55 8.26
N ASP A 417 31.81 0.37 6.97
CA ASP A 417 32.54 1.08 5.90
C ASP A 417 32.18 2.56 5.89
N VAL A 418 30.90 2.90 6.08
CA VAL A 418 30.48 4.30 6.23
C VAL A 418 31.16 4.92 7.46
N ALA A 419 31.18 4.20 8.58
CA ALA A 419 31.81 4.68 9.81
C ALA A 419 33.32 4.92 9.67
N ALA A 420 34.00 4.16 8.80
CA ALA A 420 35.44 4.27 8.58
C ALA A 420 35.81 5.31 7.51
N HIS A 421 35.01 5.45 6.45
CA HIS A 421 35.38 6.22 5.26
C HIS A 421 34.74 7.61 5.19
N GLU A 422 33.57 7.81 5.80
CA GLU A 422 32.79 9.02 5.63
C GLU A 422 32.87 9.93 6.87
N LEU A 423 33.17 11.22 6.64
CA LEU A 423 33.09 12.24 7.70
C LEU A 423 31.66 12.77 7.89
N LEU A 424 30.82 12.65 6.86
CA LEU A 424 29.43 13.07 6.87
C LEU A 424 28.55 11.87 6.54
N TYR A 425 27.70 11.49 7.49
CA TYR A 425 26.81 10.34 7.38
C TYR A 425 25.42 10.70 7.94
N SER A 426 24.43 9.86 7.61
CA SER A 426 23.11 9.89 8.22
C SER A 426 22.95 8.74 9.22
N ASP A 427 22.18 8.98 10.28
CA ASP A 427 21.75 7.95 11.23
C ASP A 427 20.22 8.01 11.31
N VAL A 428 19.57 6.85 11.32
CA VAL A 428 18.11 6.73 11.30
C VAL A 428 17.64 5.92 12.50
N ARG A 429 16.61 6.44 13.17
CA ARG A 429 15.89 5.74 14.23
C ARG A 429 14.40 5.90 14.02
N VAL A 430 13.71 4.81 13.71
CA VAL A 430 12.30 4.81 13.29
C VAL A 430 11.52 3.80 14.09
N GLN A 431 10.33 4.19 14.54
CA GLN A 431 9.39 3.29 15.20
C GLN A 431 8.62 2.54 14.10
N THR A 432 8.43 1.23 14.26
CA THR A 432 7.76 0.40 13.25
C THR A 432 6.80 -0.60 13.90
N HIS A 433 5.98 -1.25 13.09
CA HIS A 433 4.97 -2.21 13.51
C HIS A 433 5.45 -3.68 13.50
N PHE A 434 6.76 -3.93 13.44
CA PHE A 434 7.27 -5.30 13.57
C PHE A 434 6.89 -5.93 14.91
N VAL A 435 6.52 -7.20 14.90
CA VAL A 435 6.11 -7.95 16.10
C VAL A 435 7.32 -8.39 16.92
N ASN A 436 8.41 -8.80 16.27
CA ASN A 436 9.55 -9.44 16.94
C ASN A 436 10.88 -8.79 16.58
N SER A 437 11.87 -8.97 17.46
CA SER A 437 13.20 -8.37 17.28
C SER A 437 13.96 -8.94 16.09
N ALA A 438 13.81 -10.24 15.78
CA ALA A 438 14.58 -10.89 14.72
C ALA A 438 14.24 -10.34 13.33
N ASP A 439 12.95 -10.19 13.01
CA ASP A 439 12.50 -9.57 11.76
C ASP A 439 12.96 -8.10 11.66
N THR A 440 12.92 -7.39 12.79
CA THR A 440 13.34 -5.99 12.89
C THR A 440 14.84 -5.82 12.70
N GLU A 441 15.64 -6.69 13.30
CA GLU A 441 17.10 -6.75 13.13
C GLU A 441 17.46 -7.06 11.68
N PHE A 442 16.74 -8.00 11.05
CA PHE A 442 16.93 -8.32 9.65
C PHE A 442 16.72 -7.08 8.75
N GLU A 443 15.59 -6.38 8.95
CA GLU A 443 15.27 -5.18 8.16
C GLU A 443 16.24 -4.01 8.45
N ALA A 444 16.66 -3.82 9.71
CA ALA A 444 17.64 -2.79 10.06
C ALA A 444 18.99 -3.03 9.38
N ASN A 445 19.45 -4.28 9.35
CA ASN A 445 20.68 -4.67 8.65
C ASN A 445 20.55 -4.47 7.14
N ARG A 446 19.41 -4.86 6.56
CA ARG A 446 19.14 -4.65 5.13
C ARG A 446 19.20 -3.17 4.76
N ARG A 447 18.54 -2.28 5.52
CA ARG A 447 18.58 -0.83 5.29
C ARG A 447 19.98 -0.25 5.44
N ALA A 448 20.75 -0.70 6.44
CA ALA A 448 22.12 -0.25 6.64
C ALA A 448 23.04 -0.63 5.46
N VAL A 449 22.78 -1.75 4.78
CA VAL A 449 23.46 -2.13 3.54
C VAL A 449 22.95 -1.28 2.37
N VAL A 450 21.65 -1.34 2.06
CA VAL A 450 21.05 -0.68 0.88
C VAL A 450 21.29 0.84 0.86
N TYR A 451 21.19 1.51 2.00
CA TYR A 451 21.40 2.96 2.08
C TYR A 451 22.80 3.36 2.57
N GLY A 452 23.58 2.40 3.09
CA GLY A 452 24.94 2.65 3.55
C GLY A 452 25.98 2.38 2.48
N ASP A 453 25.73 1.50 1.52
CA ASP A 453 26.66 1.23 0.43
C ASP A 453 26.75 2.40 -0.55
N TRP A 454 27.88 2.49 -1.25
CA TRP A 454 28.05 3.52 -2.26
C TRP A 454 27.02 3.30 -3.37
N SER A 455 26.34 4.36 -3.77
CA SER A 455 25.32 4.32 -4.82
C SER A 455 25.40 5.57 -5.67
N ALA A 456 24.99 5.43 -6.93
CA ALA A 456 24.81 6.51 -7.87
C ALA A 456 23.34 6.57 -8.30
N ALA A 457 22.84 7.77 -8.55
CA ALA A 457 21.52 7.96 -9.10
C ALA A 457 21.62 8.65 -10.46
N TYR A 458 20.76 8.23 -11.39
CA TYR A 458 20.73 8.74 -12.75
C TYR A 458 19.29 9.00 -13.17
N SER A 459 19.11 10.02 -13.99
CA SER A 459 17.87 10.30 -14.71
C SER A 459 18.13 10.21 -16.21
N LEU A 460 17.34 9.40 -16.92
CA LEU A 460 17.48 9.14 -18.35
C LEU A 460 16.22 9.54 -19.08
N THR A 461 16.34 10.32 -20.15
CA THR A 461 15.24 10.61 -21.07
C THR A 461 15.32 9.69 -22.28
N MET A 462 14.36 8.78 -22.44
CA MET A 462 14.36 7.72 -23.47
C MET A 462 12.96 7.46 -24.02
N PRO A 463 12.79 6.79 -25.18
CA PRO A 463 11.49 6.34 -25.65
C PRO A 463 10.79 5.43 -24.64
N LEU A 464 9.46 5.45 -24.59
CA LEU A 464 8.67 4.57 -23.73
C LEU A 464 9.04 3.09 -23.93
N ILE A 465 9.39 2.41 -22.83
CA ILE A 465 9.62 0.97 -22.81
C ILE A 465 8.41 0.31 -22.13
N PRO A 466 7.60 -0.48 -22.87
CA PRO A 466 6.47 -1.20 -22.28
C PRO A 466 6.91 -2.10 -21.12
N GLY A 467 6.18 -2.04 -20.01
CA GLY A 467 6.46 -2.86 -18.82
C GLY A 467 7.59 -2.35 -17.92
N LEU A 468 8.27 -1.25 -18.27
CA LEU A 468 9.20 -0.60 -17.35
C LEU A 468 8.41 0.09 -16.24
N LEU A 469 8.53 -0.43 -15.02
CA LEU A 469 7.86 0.10 -13.84
C LEU A 469 8.90 0.46 -12.77
N PRO A 470 8.53 1.36 -11.84
CA PRO A 470 9.33 1.51 -10.65
C PRO A 470 9.47 0.19 -9.89
N GLY A 471 10.69 -0.12 -9.46
CA GLY A 471 11.11 -1.41 -8.91
C GLY A 471 11.91 -2.28 -9.88
N CYS A 472 11.84 -2.04 -11.20
CA CYS A 472 12.68 -2.74 -12.17
C CYS A 472 14.17 -2.37 -12.03
N THR A 473 15.06 -3.32 -12.31
CA THR A 473 16.50 -3.08 -12.44
C THR A 473 16.86 -2.77 -13.90
N VAL A 474 17.50 -1.63 -14.13
CA VAL A 474 17.98 -1.20 -15.45
C VAL A 474 19.50 -1.10 -15.44
N ALA A 475 20.16 -1.82 -16.33
CA ALA A 475 21.58 -1.65 -16.60
C ALA A 475 21.82 -0.52 -17.61
N ILE A 476 22.58 0.49 -17.21
CA ILE A 476 23.01 1.59 -18.07
C ILE A 476 24.42 1.28 -18.56
N VAL A 477 24.59 1.12 -19.87
CA VAL A 477 25.88 0.90 -20.51
C VAL A 477 26.29 2.15 -21.26
N ASP A 478 27.16 2.94 -20.66
CA ASP A 478 27.68 4.18 -21.25
C ASP A 478 29.17 4.38 -20.93
N PRO A 479 30.06 4.44 -21.94
CA PRO A 479 31.50 4.54 -21.71
C PRO A 479 31.98 5.94 -21.28
N VAL A 480 31.14 6.97 -21.37
CA VAL A 480 31.52 8.37 -21.15
C VAL A 480 31.05 8.86 -19.77
N TRP A 481 29.78 8.64 -19.45
CA TRP A 481 29.12 9.23 -18.30
C TRP A 481 28.96 8.28 -17.11
N VAL A 482 29.08 6.96 -17.35
CA VAL A 482 28.99 5.94 -16.30
C VAL A 482 30.39 5.45 -15.91
N PRO A 483 30.82 5.65 -14.64
CA PRO A 483 32.10 5.14 -14.17
C PRO A 483 32.23 3.63 -14.40
N GLY A 484 33.31 3.19 -15.04
CA GLY A 484 33.52 1.77 -15.38
C GLY A 484 32.76 1.27 -16.62
N GLY A 485 32.01 2.15 -17.29
CA GLY A 485 31.32 1.86 -18.56
C GLY A 485 29.97 1.14 -18.43
N SER A 486 29.58 0.72 -17.23
CA SER A 486 28.29 0.09 -16.95
C SER A 486 27.90 0.24 -15.48
N HIS A 487 26.63 0.53 -15.19
CA HIS A 487 26.08 0.61 -13.83
C HIS A 487 24.59 0.24 -13.82
N SER A 488 24.16 -0.54 -12.83
CA SER A 488 22.75 -0.92 -12.70
C SER A 488 22.05 0.00 -11.69
N ILE A 489 20.82 0.38 -11.99
CA ILE A 489 19.95 1.16 -11.10
C ILE A 489 18.62 0.46 -10.89
N VAL A 490 18.02 0.63 -9.71
CA VAL A 490 16.61 0.33 -9.47
C VAL A 490 15.80 1.58 -9.80
N VAL A 491 14.81 1.43 -10.67
CA VAL A 491 13.92 2.52 -11.08
C VAL A 491 13.07 2.97 -9.91
N THR A 492 13.15 4.24 -9.55
CA THR A 492 12.38 4.86 -8.47
C THR A 492 11.22 5.69 -8.99
N SER A 493 11.35 6.27 -10.20
CA SER A 493 10.27 6.97 -10.86
C SER A 493 10.35 6.89 -12.38
N VAL A 494 9.19 6.95 -13.01
CA VAL A 494 8.99 7.04 -14.46
C VAL A 494 8.06 8.22 -14.68
N GLN A 495 8.48 9.19 -15.46
CA GLN A 495 7.74 10.42 -15.73
C GLN A 495 7.67 10.67 -17.23
N PRO A 496 6.68 11.41 -17.74
CA PRO A 496 6.66 11.78 -19.13
C PRO A 496 7.69 12.87 -19.41
N ALA A 497 8.37 12.80 -20.54
CA ALA A 497 9.39 13.77 -20.94
C ALA A 497 8.93 14.54 -22.19
N GLY A 498 8.51 15.79 -22.00
CA GLY A 498 8.08 16.65 -23.12
C GLY A 498 6.73 16.25 -23.72
N SER A 499 6.58 16.42 -25.04
CA SER A 499 5.32 16.21 -25.79
C SER A 499 5.35 15.02 -26.75
N SER A 500 6.47 14.29 -26.79
CA SER A 500 6.68 13.09 -27.62
C SER A 500 6.60 11.82 -26.77
N ASN A 501 6.65 10.63 -27.40
CA ASN A 501 6.65 9.30 -26.76
C ASN A 501 7.92 9.01 -25.91
N LEU A 502 8.44 10.02 -25.22
CA LEU A 502 9.60 9.95 -24.35
C LEU A 502 9.17 9.90 -22.89
N MET A 503 9.95 9.20 -22.09
CA MET A 503 9.84 9.13 -20.65
C MET A 503 11.19 9.47 -20.01
N THR A 504 11.12 10.11 -18.85
CA THR A 504 12.24 10.29 -17.93
C THR A 504 12.18 9.20 -16.88
N VAL A 505 13.19 8.33 -16.87
CA VAL A 505 13.37 7.26 -15.89
C VAL A 505 14.41 7.70 -14.89
N THR A 506 14.05 7.77 -13.62
CA THR A 506 15.01 8.03 -12.54
C THR A 506 15.18 6.78 -11.71
N GLY A 507 16.42 6.48 -11.33
CA GLY A 507 16.71 5.37 -10.44
C GLY A 507 18.02 5.53 -9.70
N ARG A 508 18.23 4.64 -8.73
CA ARG A 508 19.41 4.60 -7.86
C ARG A 508 19.92 3.17 -7.77
N GLY A 509 21.23 2.99 -7.78
CA GLY A 509 21.86 1.69 -7.60
C GLY A 509 23.30 1.76 -7.18
#